data_AF-X0PB59-F1
#
_entry.id   AF-X0PB59-F1
#
_cell.length_a   1.000
_cell.length_b   1.000
_cell.length_c   1.000
_cell.angle_alpha   90.00
_cell.angle_beta   90.00
_cell.angle_gamma   90.00
#
_symmetry.space_group_name_H-M   'P 1'
#
loop_
_entity.id
_entity.type
_entity.pdbx_description
1 polymer ?
#
loop_
_entity_poly.entity_id
_entity_poly.type
_entity_poly.pdbx_seq_one_letter_code
_entity_poly.pdbx_strand_id
1 'polypeptide(L)'
;MDQYADIEDDLTLIQFLRTAFADLYKKNETLTKLYEKYAETADDKLLERAGTIQDELDSSNFYDIDTRIEQTVVGLGLDSIGRDHLVGKMSGGQRSKIILAKMLLADPDVILLDEPTTIWMLTRSNGWSII
;
A
#
# COMPACT_ATOMS: atom_id res chain seq x y z
N MET A 1 5.67 -16.19 18.81
CA MET A 1 6.42 -15.10 18.18
C MET A 1 6.96 -15.64 16.88
N ASP A 2 6.31 -15.35 15.75
CA ASP A 2 6.89 -15.43 14.40
C ASP A 2 5.86 -14.91 13.39
N GLN A 3 5.54 -13.62 13.49
CA GLN A 3 4.66 -12.93 12.54
C GLN A 3 5.45 -12.40 11.32
N TYR A 4 6.73 -12.77 11.19
CA TYR A 4 7.66 -12.36 10.13
C TYR A 4 7.77 -13.37 8.98
N ALA A 5 6.98 -14.45 9.00
CA ALA A 5 7.28 -15.70 8.31
C ALA A 5 7.02 -15.77 6.79
N ASP A 6 6.56 -14.71 6.12
CA ASP A 6 6.31 -14.74 4.66
C ASP A 6 6.64 -13.40 3.97
N ILE A 7 7.77 -12.79 4.34
CA ILE A 7 8.31 -11.71 3.50
C ILE A 7 9.05 -12.38 2.34
N GLU A 8 8.50 -12.26 1.13
CA GLU A 8 9.21 -12.59 -0.11
C GLU A 8 10.49 -11.73 -0.18
N ASP A 9 11.62 -12.36 0.17
CA ASP A 9 12.93 -11.71 0.37
C ASP A 9 13.50 -11.08 -0.92
N ASP A 10 12.91 -11.38 -2.08
CA ASP A 10 13.26 -10.90 -3.40
C ASP A 10 12.50 -9.62 -3.81
N LEU A 11 11.53 -9.16 -3.02
CA LEU A 11 10.85 -7.90 -3.27
C LEU A 11 11.70 -6.69 -2.86
N THR A 12 11.64 -5.63 -3.66
CA THR A 12 12.14 -4.32 -3.24
C THR A 12 11.23 -3.68 -2.20
N LEU A 13 11.72 -2.68 -1.47
CA LEU A 13 10.93 -1.88 -0.54
C LEU A 13 9.58 -1.45 -1.13
N ILE A 14 9.61 -0.82 -2.32
CA ILE A 14 8.41 -0.29 -2.96
C ILE A 14 7.48 -1.42 -3.42
N GLN A 15 8.03 -2.51 -3.97
CA GLN A 15 7.24 -3.67 -4.36
C GLN A 15 6.52 -4.28 -3.15
N PHE A 16 7.21 -4.43 -2.02
CA PHE A 16 6.62 -4.93 -0.79
C PHE A 16 5.48 -4.04 -0.30
N LEU A 17 5.64 -2.71 -0.30
CA LEU A 17 4.58 -1.78 0.11
C LEU A 17 3.39 -1.79 -0.85
N ARG A 18 3.61 -1.96 -2.16
CA ARG A 18 2.54 -2.12 -3.15
C ARG A 18 1.67 -3.35 -2.92
N THR A 19 2.22 -4.41 -2.32
CA THR A 19 1.41 -5.59 -1.97
C THR A 19 0.28 -5.29 -0.99
N ALA A 20 0.35 -4.19 -0.22
CA ALA A 20 -0.77 -3.72 0.61
C ALA A 20 -2.03 -3.39 -0.21
N PHE A 21 -1.85 -3.04 -1.48
CA PHE A 21 -2.91 -2.61 -2.39
C PHE A 21 -3.15 -3.60 -3.53
N ALA A 22 -2.68 -4.85 -3.40
CA ALA A 22 -2.75 -5.87 -4.45
C ALA A 22 -4.17 -6.05 -5.00
N ASP A 23 -5.19 -6.02 -4.13
CA ASP A 23 -6.60 -6.15 -4.53
C ASP A 23 -7.07 -4.96 -5.40
N LEU A 24 -6.62 -3.74 -5.11
CA LEU A 24 -6.95 -2.58 -5.92
C LEU A 24 -6.25 -2.62 -7.28
N TYR A 25 -4.99 -3.03 -7.33
CA TYR A 25 -4.30 -3.24 -8.61
C TYR A 25 -4.98 -4.32 -9.46
N LYS A 26 -5.47 -5.40 -8.84
CA LYS A 26 -6.24 -6.46 -9.53
C LYS A 26 -7.59 -5.95 -10.05
N LYS A 27 -8.28 -5.07 -9.30
CA LYS A 27 -9.49 -4.39 -9.76
C LYS A 27 -9.18 -3.50 -10.97
N ASN A 28 -8.11 -2.71 -10.93
CA ASN A 28 -7.68 -1.89 -12.06
C ASN A 28 -7.31 -2.72 -13.30
N GLU A 29 -6.64 -3.86 -13.13
CA GLU A 29 -6.38 -4.79 -14.25
C GLU A 29 -7.68 -5.35 -14.85
N THR A 30 -8.66 -5.67 -13.99
CA THR A 30 -9.98 -6.12 -14.43
C THR A 30 -10.71 -5.02 -15.21
N LEU A 31 -10.62 -3.77 -14.75
CA LEU A 31 -11.18 -2.60 -15.43
C LEU A 31 -10.59 -2.45 -16.84
N THR A 32 -9.26 -2.49 -16.97
CA THR A 32 -8.58 -2.44 -18.28
C THR A 32 -9.08 -3.54 -19.21
N LYS A 33 -9.19 -4.78 -18.72
CA LYS A 33 -9.71 -5.92 -19.50
C LYS A 33 -11.17 -5.72 -19.93
N LEU A 34 -11.99 -5.03 -19.13
CA LEU A 34 -13.37 -4.71 -19.51
C LEU A 34 -13.40 -3.70 -20.66
N TYR A 35 -12.55 -2.67 -20.63
CA TYR A 35 -12.44 -1.71 -21.72
C TYR A 35 -11.90 -2.34 -23.01
N GLU A 36 -10.91 -3.23 -22.92
CA GLU A 36 -10.41 -4.00 -24.07
C GLU A 36 -11.52 -4.85 -24.70
N LYS A 37 -12.25 -5.61 -23.89
CA LYS A 37 -13.38 -6.41 -24.38
C LYS A 37 -14.49 -5.55 -24.97
N TYR A 38 -14.77 -4.39 -24.37
CA TYR A 38 -15.75 -3.45 -24.91
C TYR A 38 -15.34 -2.95 -26.30
N ALA A 39 -14.05 -2.68 -26.53
CA ALA A 39 -13.55 -2.30 -27.85
C ALA A 39 -13.75 -3.40 -28.91
N GLU A 40 -13.80 -4.68 -28.50
CA GLU A 40 -14.05 -5.82 -29.39
C GLU A 40 -15.54 -6.13 -29.59
N THR A 41 -16.34 -6.08 -28.52
CA THR A 41 -17.73 -6.57 -28.52
C THR A 41 -18.80 -5.49 -28.58
N ALA A 42 -18.45 -4.25 -28.22
CA ALA A 42 -19.38 -3.13 -28.03
C ALA A 42 -20.58 -3.47 -27.11
N ASP A 43 -20.39 -4.36 -26.13
CA ASP A 43 -21.42 -4.74 -25.16
C ASP A 43 -21.50 -3.71 -24.03
N ASP A 44 -22.59 -2.94 -23.98
CA ASP A 44 -22.83 -1.91 -22.98
C ASP A 44 -22.81 -2.43 -21.52
N LYS A 45 -23.07 -3.72 -21.29
CA LYS A 45 -22.96 -4.32 -19.95
C LYS A 45 -21.53 -4.31 -19.41
N LEU A 46 -20.54 -4.34 -20.30
CA LEU A 46 -19.13 -4.23 -19.91
C LEU A 46 -18.82 -2.82 -19.41
N LEU A 47 -19.44 -1.80 -20.01
CA LEU A 47 -19.27 -0.42 -19.61
C LEU A 47 -19.92 -0.13 -18.25
N GLU A 48 -21.11 -0.69 -18.00
CA GLU A 48 -21.76 -0.60 -16.69
C GLU A 48 -20.88 -1.20 -15.58
N ARG A 49 -20.34 -2.40 -15.81
CA ARG A 49 -19.45 -3.06 -14.86
C ARG A 49 -18.11 -2.33 -14.68
N ALA A 50 -17.57 -1.77 -15.76
CA ALA A 50 -16.38 -0.92 -15.70
C ALA A 50 -16.63 0.32 -14.84
N GLY A 51 -17.79 0.97 -14.99
CA GLY A 51 -18.20 2.10 -14.15
C GLY A 51 -18.23 1.76 -12.66
N THR A 52 -18.83 0.63 -12.27
CA THR A 52 -18.84 0.20 -10.87
C THR A 52 -17.43 0.00 -10.30
N ILE A 53 -16.52 -0.63 -11.06
CA ILE A 53 -15.14 -0.83 -10.61
C ILE A 53 -14.38 0.50 -10.54
N GLN A 54 -14.62 1.41 -11.48
CA GLN A 54 -14.03 2.75 -11.47
C GLN A 54 -14.44 3.50 -10.19
N ASP A 55 -15.72 3.52 -9.85
CA ASP A 55 -16.22 4.17 -8.63
C ASP A 55 -15.59 3.57 -7.36
N GLU A 56 -15.43 2.24 -7.32
CA GLU A 56 -14.73 1.55 -6.22
C GLU A 56 -13.25 1.97 -6.12
N LEU A 57 -12.54 2.10 -7.24
CA LEU A 57 -11.14 2.54 -7.27
C LEU A 57 -11.01 4.00 -6.83
N ASP A 58 -11.91 4.87 -7.27
CA ASP A 58 -11.95 6.29 -6.91
C ASP A 58 -12.20 6.46 -5.41
N SER A 59 -13.21 5.76 -4.87
CA SER A 59 -13.53 5.78 -3.44
C SER A 59 -12.41 5.21 -2.55
N SER A 60 -11.53 4.37 -3.11
CA SER A 60 -10.37 3.79 -2.42
C SER A 60 -9.10 4.62 -2.57
N ASN A 61 -9.16 5.80 -3.20
CA ASN A 61 -8.01 6.65 -3.53
C ASN A 61 -6.90 5.89 -4.27
N PHE A 62 -7.28 5.02 -5.22
CA PHE A 62 -6.33 4.15 -5.92
C PHE A 62 -5.21 4.93 -6.64
N TYR A 63 -5.56 6.03 -7.30
CA TYR A 63 -4.59 6.85 -8.04
C TYR A 63 -3.59 7.59 -7.15
N ASP A 64 -3.89 7.72 -5.85
CA ASP A 64 -3.00 8.34 -4.87
C ASP A 64 -2.07 7.33 -4.18
N ILE A 65 -2.17 6.03 -4.48
CA ILE A 65 -1.39 4.97 -3.81
C ILE A 65 0.11 5.24 -3.86
N ASP A 66 0.66 5.58 -5.04
CA ASP A 66 2.08 5.85 -5.15
C ASP A 66 2.48 7.05 -4.28
N THR A 67 1.67 8.11 -4.26
CA THR A 67 1.89 9.27 -3.38
C THR A 67 1.83 8.90 -1.90
N ARG A 68 0.87 8.06 -1.50
CA ARG A 68 0.73 7.58 -0.12
C ARG A 68 1.93 6.75 0.31
N ILE A 69 2.37 5.81 -0.55
CA ILE A 69 3.57 5.01 -0.32
C ILE A 69 4.76 5.93 -0.08
N GLU A 70 4.94 6.95 -0.92
CA GLU A 70 6.04 7.89 -0.80
C GLU A 70 6.00 8.69 0.51
N GLN A 71 4.82 9.20 0.87
CA GLN A 71 4.63 9.90 2.14
C GLN A 71 4.93 9.01 3.35
N THR A 72 4.53 7.74 3.30
CA THR A 72 4.83 6.77 4.37
C THR A 72 6.32 6.44 4.45
N VAL A 73 6.98 6.23 3.31
CA VAL A 73 8.43 5.97 3.24
C VAL A 73 9.21 7.13 3.84
N VAL A 74 8.90 8.36 3.43
CA VAL A 74 9.53 9.58 3.97
C VAL A 74 9.19 9.78 5.44
N GLY A 75 7.92 9.60 5.84
CA GLY A 75 7.47 9.79 7.22
C GLY A 75 8.12 8.85 8.24
N LEU A 76 8.55 7.66 7.81
CA LEU A 76 9.25 6.68 8.66
C LEU A 76 10.79 6.74 8.51
N GLY A 77 11.31 7.64 7.68
CA GLY A 77 12.74 7.79 7.38
C GLY A 77 13.33 6.59 6.63
N LEU A 78 12.52 5.91 5.82
CA LEU A 78 12.90 4.75 5.00
C LEU A 78 13.51 5.16 3.65
N ASP A 79 13.43 6.44 3.29
CA ASP A 79 14.05 7.02 2.09
C ASP A 79 15.56 6.76 2.03
N SER A 80 16.22 6.78 3.19
CA SER A 80 17.65 6.50 3.35
C SER A 80 18.09 5.07 2.98
N ILE A 81 17.16 4.11 2.96
CA ILE A 81 17.44 2.69 2.67
C ILE A 81 17.59 2.46 1.16
N GLY A 82 16.96 3.30 0.35
CA GLY A 82 16.88 3.15 -1.10
C GLY A 82 15.69 2.29 -1.53
N ARG A 83 14.96 2.77 -2.55
CA ARG A 83 13.71 2.17 -3.05
C ARG A 83 13.88 0.76 -3.62
N ASP A 84 15.02 0.52 -4.24
CA ASP A 84 15.35 -0.75 -4.91
C ASP A 84 16.05 -1.73 -3.97
N HIS A 85 16.17 -1.38 -2.68
CA HIS A 85 16.78 -2.27 -1.72
C HIS A 85 15.86 -3.45 -1.44
N LEU A 86 16.43 -4.66 -1.50
CA LEU A 86 15.70 -5.91 -1.27
C LEU A 86 15.36 -6.04 0.20
N VAL A 87 14.10 -6.38 0.51
CA VAL A 87 13.64 -6.53 1.90
C VAL A 87 14.42 -7.63 2.61
N GLY A 88 14.83 -8.67 1.89
CA GLY A 88 15.68 -9.75 2.41
C GLY A 88 17.05 -9.27 2.93
N LYS A 89 17.57 -8.13 2.47
CA LYS A 89 18.89 -7.60 2.87
C LYS A 89 18.85 -6.59 4.01
N MET A 90 17.66 -6.28 4.52
CA MET A 90 17.46 -5.23 5.53
C MET A 90 17.69 -5.73 6.95
N SER A 91 18.17 -4.84 7.81
CA SER A 91 18.30 -5.11 9.26
C SER A 91 16.94 -5.33 9.92
N GLY A 92 16.92 -6.03 11.06
CA GLY A 92 15.67 -6.31 11.78
C GLY A 92 14.84 -5.06 12.09
N GLY A 93 15.49 -3.96 12.51
CA GLY A 93 14.80 -2.68 12.76
C GLY A 93 14.23 -2.03 11.50
N GLN A 94 14.90 -2.17 10.35
CA GLN A 94 14.36 -1.70 9.06
C GLN A 94 13.16 -2.54 8.62
N ARG A 95 13.24 -3.87 8.78
CA ARG A 95 12.12 -4.79 8.49
C ARG A 95 10.90 -4.44 9.33
N SER A 96 11.05 -4.19 10.64
CA SER A 96 9.94 -3.78 11.51
C SER A 96 9.30 -2.46 11.04
N LYS A 97 10.09 -1.46 10.64
CA LYS A 97 9.57 -0.20 10.10
C LYS A 97 8.80 -0.39 8.79
N ILE A 98 9.24 -1.31 7.94
CA ILE A 98 8.60 -1.57 6.64
C ILE A 98 7.30 -2.33 6.80
N ILE A 99 7.23 -3.25 7.77
CA ILE A 99 5.98 -3.90 8.16
C ILE A 99 5.01 -2.86 8.71
N LEU A 100 5.48 -1.95 9.57
CA LEU A 100 4.67 -0.83 10.06
C LEU A 100 4.20 0.06 8.90
N ALA A 101 5.07 0.37 7.93
CA ALA A 101 4.71 1.12 6.74
C ALA A 101 3.58 0.43 5.96
N LYS A 102 3.71 -0.88 5.72
CA LYS A 102 2.69 -1.69 5.05
C LYS A 102 1.37 -1.70 5.81
N MET A 103 1.42 -1.80 7.14
CA MET A 103 0.23 -1.74 8.01
C MET A 103 -0.44 -0.37 7.95
N LEU A 104 0.32 0.73 8.00
CA LEU A 104 -0.22 2.08 7.87
C LEU A 104 -0.87 2.32 6.50
N LEU A 105 -0.29 1.75 5.44
CA LEU A 105 -0.81 1.84 4.08
C LEU A 105 -2.11 1.06 3.87
N ALA A 106 -2.29 -0.05 4.60
CA ALA A 106 -3.54 -0.81 4.61
C ALA A 106 -4.72 -0.03 5.24
N ASP A 107 -4.49 1.19 5.75
CA ASP A 107 -5.48 2.08 6.36
C ASP A 107 -6.40 1.41 7.40
N PRO A 108 -5.82 0.72 8.42
CA PRO A 108 -6.63 0.07 9.44
C PRO A 108 -7.32 1.10 10.34
N ASP A 109 -8.60 0.88 10.65
CA ASP A 109 -9.40 1.75 11.53
C ASP A 109 -8.79 1.91 12.93
N VAL A 110 -8.07 0.90 13.41
CA VAL A 110 -7.39 0.89 14.71
C VAL A 110 -6.08 0.11 14.60
N ILE A 111 -4.97 0.71 15.03
CA ILE A 111 -3.69 0.03 15.25
C ILE A 111 -3.43 -0.01 16.76
N LEU A 112 -3.44 -1.20 17.34
CA LEU A 112 -2.97 -1.43 18.72
C LEU A 112 -1.50 -1.88 18.64
N LEU A 113 -0.59 -0.98 19.04
CA LEU A 113 0.83 -1.28 19.17
C LEU A 113 1.12 -1.58 20.64
N ASP A 114 1.33 -2.85 20.98
CA ASP A 114 1.74 -3.26 22.33
C ASP A 114 3.25 -3.53 22.35
N GLU A 115 4.01 -2.52 22.76
CA GLU A 115 5.05 -2.57 23.80
C GLU A 115 5.73 -1.18 23.92
N PRO A 116 5.95 -0.66 25.15
CA PRO A 116 6.41 0.70 25.38
C PRO A 116 7.92 0.77 25.26
N THR A 117 8.46 1.41 24.21
CA THR A 117 9.77 2.05 24.38
C THR A 117 10.08 3.21 23.44
N THR A 118 9.56 3.31 22.22
CA THR A 118 9.59 4.58 21.44
C THR A 118 8.63 4.51 20.25
N ILE A 119 7.36 4.86 20.43
CA ILE A 119 6.47 5.24 19.34
C ILE A 119 5.70 6.47 19.81
N TRP A 120 6.08 7.62 19.28
CA TRP A 120 5.39 8.89 19.49
C TRP A 120 3.97 8.76 18.94
N MET A 121 3.00 9.12 19.78
CA MET A 121 1.57 9.04 19.50
C MET A 121 1.24 9.97 18.33
N LEU A 122 0.91 9.42 17.15
CA LEU A 122 0.57 10.22 15.98
C LEU A 122 -0.94 10.45 15.92
N THR A 123 -1.37 11.71 15.97
CA THR A 123 -2.78 12.07 15.83
C THR A 123 -3.03 12.70 14.46
N ARG A 124 -4.08 12.24 13.78
CA ARG A 124 -4.44 12.65 12.43
C ARG A 124 -5.31 13.91 12.45
N SER A 125 -4.72 15.06 12.78
CA SER A 125 -5.44 16.32 12.67
C SER A 125 -5.06 17.19 11.48
N ASN A 126 -3.82 17.19 10.95
CA ASN A 126 -3.44 17.99 9.76
C ASN A 126 -2.06 17.63 9.19
N GLY A 127 -1.72 16.34 9.14
CA GLY A 127 -0.38 15.87 8.77
C GLY A 127 0.40 15.40 9.99
N TRP A 128 1.25 14.40 9.77
CA TRP A 128 2.02 13.72 10.81
C TRP A 128 3.04 14.70 11.41
N SER A 129 2.78 15.21 12.61
CA SER A 129 3.71 16.07 13.37
C SER A 129 4.06 15.40 14.69
N ILE A 130 5.36 15.40 15.01
CA ILE A 130 5.92 14.91 16.27
C ILE A 130 5.74 16.03 17.31
N ILE A 131 5.18 15.71 18.48
CA ILE A 131 5.23 16.54 19.68
C ILE A 131 6.08 15.79 20.72
#